data_AF-A0A5S9MKU6-F1
#
_entry.id   AF-A0A5S9MKU6-F1
#
_cell.length_a   1.000
_cell.length_b   1.000
_cell.length_c   1.000
_cell.angle_alpha   90.00
_cell.angle_beta   90.00
_cell.angle_gamma   90.00
#
_symmetry.space_group_name_H-M   'P 1'
#
loop_
_entity.id
_entity.type
_entity.pdbx_description
1 polymer ?
#
loop_
_entity_poly.entity_id
_entity_poly.type
_entity_poly.pdbx_seq_one_letter_code
_entity_poly.pdbx_strand_id
1 'polypeptide(L)' 'MNEKLVKLKVGDIVGKIIAITNQKGGVGKTTTSVNLGACLAYIGKRVLLVDIDPQGNATSGIGIEKADVEKCVYDIF' A
#
# COMPACT_ATOMS: atom_id res chain seq x y z
N MET A 1 2.44 29.33 21.45
CA MET A 1 1.40 28.40 21.01
C MET A 1 0.95 28.85 19.63
N ASN A 2 1.57 28.34 18.56
CA ASN A 2 1.22 28.74 17.18
C ASN A 2 1.03 27.47 16.35
N GLU A 3 -0.23 27.19 16.06
CA GLU A 3 -0.69 26.14 15.18
C GLU A 3 -0.35 26.51 13.73
N LYS A 4 0.79 26.04 13.23
CA LYS A 4 0.96 25.86 11.79
C LYS A 4 0.18 24.60 11.40
N LEU A 5 -1.10 24.76 11.09
CA LEU A 5 -1.84 23.80 10.27
C LEU A 5 -1.14 23.74 8.90
N VAL A 6 -0.27 22.75 8.73
CA VAL A 6 0.35 22.44 7.44
C VAL A 6 -0.75 21.85 6.55
N LYS A 7 -1.35 22.67 5.69
CA LYS A 7 -2.18 22.20 4.58
C LYS A 7 -1.25 21.55 3.54
N LEU A 8 -1.01 20.25 3.69
CA LEU A 8 -0.33 19.44 2.66
C LEU A 8 -1.24 19.36 1.43
N LYS A 9 -0.77 19.80 0.26
CA LYS A 9 -1.46 19.60 -1.02
C LYS A 9 -1.16 18.20 -1.54
N VAL A 10 -2.10 17.63 -2.30
CA VAL A 10 -1.83 16.45 -3.15
C VAL A 10 -0.68 16.82 -4.09
N GLY A 11 0.47 16.17 -3.91
CA GLY A 11 1.73 16.48 -4.61
C GLY A 11 2.89 16.90 -3.70
N ASP A 12 2.62 17.39 -2.48
CA ASP A 12 3.68 17.87 -1.57
C ASP A 12 4.39 16.72 -0.82
N ILE A 13 3.82 15.51 -0.84
CA ILE A 13 4.45 14.28 -0.34
C ILE A 13 4.55 13.30 -1.51
N VAL A 14 5.67 13.33 -2.22
CA VAL A 14 6.01 12.25 -3.15
C VAL A 14 6.88 11.26 -2.40
N GLY A 15 6.26 10.22 -1.83
CA GLY A 15 6.99 9.05 -1.36
C GLY A 15 7.66 8.32 -2.52
N LYS A 16 8.72 7.56 -2.26
CA LYS A 16 9.33 6.70 -3.29
C LYS A 16 8.35 5.59 -3.67
N ILE A 17 7.95 5.53 -4.93
CA ILE A 17 7.05 4.49 -5.46
C ILE A 17 7.89 3.27 -5.85
N ILE A 18 7.51 2.10 -5.35
CA ILE A 18 8.16 0.81 -5.64
C ILE A 18 7.08 -0.15 -6.14
N ALA A 19 7.19 -0.58 -7.40
CA ALA A 19 6.28 -1.56 -7.99
C ALA A 19 6.95 -2.94 -8.02
N ILE A 20 6.32 -3.93 -7.37
CA ILE A 20 6.77 -5.33 -7.39
C ILE A 20 5.98 -6.06 -8.46
N THR A 21 6.62 -6.30 -9.60
CA THR A 21 5.98 -6.92 -10.77
C THR A 21 6.77 -8.10 -11.31
N ASN A 22 6.03 -9.09 -11.81
CA ASN A 22 6.54 -10.26 -12.53
C ASN A 22 5.36 -10.93 -13.25
N GLN A 23 5.53 -11.29 -14.52
CA GLN A 23 4.49 -11.94 -15.32
C GLN A 23 4.11 -13.34 -14.81
N LYS A 24 5.04 -14.03 -14.15
CA LYS A 24 4.80 -15.38 -13.62
C LYS A 24 3.99 -15.34 -12.30
N GLY A 25 2.97 -16.19 -12.19
CA GLY A 25 2.23 -16.43 -10.95
C GLY A 25 3.06 -17.20 -9.91
N GLY A 26 2.75 -17.02 -8.62
CA GLY A 26 3.37 -17.81 -7.54
C GLY A 26 4.85 -17.53 -7.26
N VAL A 27 5.40 -16.42 -7.76
CA VAL A 27 6.83 -16.05 -7.58
C VAL A 27 7.08 -15.13 -6.37
N GLY A 28 6.12 -15.01 -5.46
CA GLY A 28 6.28 -14.23 -4.22
C GLY A 28 6.07 -12.72 -4.35
N LYS A 29 5.44 -12.19 -5.41
CA LYS A 29 5.17 -10.74 -5.57
C LYS A 29 4.46 -10.13 -4.36
N THR A 30 3.35 -10.74 -3.95
CA THR A 30 2.56 -10.31 -2.80
C THR A 30 3.36 -10.42 -1.50
N THR A 31 3.99 -11.58 -1.28
CA THR A 31 4.81 -11.84 -0.09
C THR A 31 5.92 -10.80 0.05
N THR A 32 6.62 -10.49 -1.05
CA THR A 32 7.65 -9.44 -1.08
C THR A 32 7.07 -8.06 -0.81
N SER A 33 5.93 -7.71 -1.41
CA SER A 33 5.31 -6.39 -1.23
C SER A 33 4.88 -6.15 0.21
N VAL A 34 4.20 -7.12 0.83
CA VAL A 34 3.76 -7.06 2.23
C VAL A 34 4.95 -6.97 3.18
N ASN A 35 5.92 -7.88 3.05
CA ASN A 35 7.06 -7.92 3.97
C ASN A 35 8.01 -6.73 3.78
N LEU A 36 8.23 -6.26 2.55
CA LEU A 36 9.00 -5.05 2.31
C LEU A 36 8.33 -3.84 2.97
N GLY A 37 7.00 -3.71 2.82
CA GLY A 37 6.24 -2.65 3.46
C GLY A 37 6.32 -2.72 4.99
N ALA A 38 6.15 -3.92 5.56
CA ALA A 38 6.27 -4.15 7.00
C ALA A 38 7.67 -3.80 7.53
N CYS A 39 8.75 -4.25 6.86
CA CYS A 39 10.12 -3.94 7.25
C CYS A 39 10.41 -2.43 7.16
N LEU A 40 9.92 -1.74 6.12
CA LEU A 40 10.06 -0.29 5.98
C LEU A 40 9.31 0.46 7.10
N ALA A 41 8.09 0.01 7.43
CA ALA A 41 7.31 0.56 8.53
C ALA A 41 8.01 0.33 9.88
N TYR A 42 8.57 -0.87 10.10
CA TYR A 42 9.31 -1.24 11.30
C TYR A 42 10.51 -0.33 11.56
N ILE A 43 11.22 0.12 10.52
CA ILE A 43 12.34 1.08 10.65
C ILE A 43 11.89 2.55 10.65
N GLY A 44 10.60 2.82 10.89
CA GLY A 44 10.05 4.17 11.08
C GLY A 44 9.71 4.92 9.80
N LYS A 45 9.58 4.26 8.65
CA LYS A 45 9.08 4.91 7.42
C LYS A 45 7.55 4.91 7.40
N ARG A 46 6.97 5.98 6.86
CA ARG A 46 5.55 5.98 6.48
C ARG A 46 5.40 5.21 5.16
N VAL A 47 4.60 4.15 5.18
CA VAL A 47 4.44 3.23 4.06
C VAL A 47 2.96 3.18 3.69
N LEU A 48 2.68 3.25 2.39
CA LEU A 48 1.39 2.92 1.79
C LEU A 48 1.57 1.66 0.95
N LEU A 49 0.87 0.60 1.30
CA LEU A 49 0.76 -0.60 0.46
C LEU A 49 -0.46 -0.46 -0.43
N VAL A 50 -0.28 -0.64 -1.74
CA VAL A 50 -1.37 -0.58 -2.73
C VAL A 50 -1.53 -1.97 -3.34
N ASP A 51 -2.69 -2.58 -3.13
CA ASP A 51 -3.06 -3.85 -3.76
C ASP A 51 -3.83 -3.59 -5.05
N ILE A 52 -3.22 -3.95 -6.19
CA ILE A 52 -3.81 -3.80 -7.53
C ILE A 52 -4.06 -5.16 -8.19
N ASP A 53 -3.91 -6.26 -7.46
CA ASP A 53 -4.26 -7.59 -7.93
C ASP A 53 -5.74 -7.85 -7.60
N PRO A 54 -6.60 -8.19 -8.58
CA PRO A 54 -7.99 -8.58 -8.31
C PRO A 54 -8.11 -9.69 -7.24
N GLN A 55 -7.06 -10.50 -7.10
CA GLN A 55 -7.00 -11.54 -6.07
C GLN A 55 -6.74 -11.02 -4.66
N GLY A 56 -6.53 -9.71 -4.44
CA GLY A 56 -6.47 -9.06 -3.12
C GLY A 56 -5.63 -9.79 -2.07
N ASN A 57 -4.56 -10.45 -2.51
CA ASN A 57 -3.72 -11.29 -1.65
C ASN A 57 -2.87 -10.43 -0.70
N ALA A 58 -2.58 -9.18 -1.05
CA ALA A 58 -1.85 -8.28 -0.15
C ALA A 58 -2.78 -7.78 0.95
N THR A 59 -4.01 -7.42 0.61
CA THR A 59 -5.07 -7.01 1.56
C THR A 59 -5.36 -8.09 2.59
N SER A 60 -5.63 -9.32 2.15
CA SER A 60 -5.81 -10.46 3.06
C SER A 60 -4.52 -10.85 3.80
N GLY A 61 -3.36 -10.71 3.14
CA GLY A 61 -2.05 -10.95 3.75
C GLY A 61 -1.70 -10.03 4.93
N ILE A 62 -2.40 -8.89 5.08
CA ILE A 62 -2.29 -8.00 6.25
C ILE A 62 -3.47 -8.14 7.23
N GLY A 63 -4.33 -9.15 7.06
CA GLY A 63 -5.45 -9.44 7.95
C GLY A 63 -6.73 -8.65 7.66
N ILE A 64 -6.86 -8.07 6.47
CA ILE A 64 -8.10 -7.41 6.02
C ILE A 64 -8.83 -8.34 5.05
N GLU A 65 -10.05 -8.76 5.39
CA GLU A 65 -10.87 -9.53 4.48
C GLU A 65 -11.42 -8.64 3.37
N LYS A 66 -11.36 -9.13 2.12
CA LYS A 66 -11.83 -8.36 0.96
C LYS A 66 -13.30 -7.96 1.05
N ALA A 67 -14.11 -8.84 1.66
CA ALA A 67 -15.54 -8.62 1.83
C ALA A 67 -15.85 -7.42 2.76
N ASP A 68 -14.89 -7.04 3.61
CA ASP A 68 -15.03 -5.94 4.56
C ASP A 68 -14.56 -4.60 3.96
N VAL A 69 -14.03 -4.61 2.73
CA VAL A 69 -13.52 -3.41 2.04
C VAL A 69 -14.66 -2.71 1.31
N GLU A 70 -15.11 -1.58 1.84
CA GLU A 70 -16.19 -0.76 1.23
C GLU A 70 -15.76 -0.09 -0.08
N LYS A 71 -14.49 0.33 -0.17
CA LYS A 71 -13.92 0.98 -1.36
C LYS A 71 -12.53 0.46 -1.65
N CYS A 72 -12.24 0.24 -2.91
CA CYS A 72 -10.99 -0.30 -3.41
C CYS A 72 -10.51 0.48 -4.63
N VAL A 73 -9.42 0.00 -5.24
CA VAL A 73 -8.81 0.62 -6.43
C VAL A 73 -9.76 0.65 -7.65
N TYR A 74 -10.77 -0.22 -7.68
CA TYR A 74 -11.76 -0.25 -8.75
C TYR A 74 -12.75 0.92 -8.70
N ASP A 75 -12.93 1.55 -7.54
CA ASP A 75 -13.90 2.66 -7.34
C ASP A 75 -13.35 4.04 -7.75
N ILE A 76 -12.12 4.08 -8.28
CA ILE A 76 -11.42 5.32 -8.66
C ILE A 76 -11.79 5.77 -10.09
N PHE A 77 -12.39 4.88 -10.89
CA PHE A 77 -12.72 5.12 -12.30
C PHE A 77 -14.23 5.14 -12.56
#